data_AF-A0AAV9QEM7-F1
#
_entry.id   AF-A0AAV9QEM7-F1
#
_cell.length_a   1.000
_cell.length_b   1.000
_cell.length_c   1.000
_cell.angle_alpha   90.00
_cell.angle_beta   90.00
_cell.angle_gamma   90.00
#
_symmetry.space_group_name_H-M   'P 1'
#
loop_
_entity.id
_entity.type
_entity.pdbx_description
1 polymer ?
#
loop_
_entity_poly.entity_id
_entity_poly.type
_entity_poly.pdbx_seq_one_letter_code
_entity_poly.pdbx_strand_id
1 'polypeptide(L)'
;MRLVYSASTHGSSSISKKQPSSMANGVREPMVLLAAPPLHEVVFSQALRGLLFDAFHAALDPVARKRQHEGGSLAVVALASTVASQALTSVLQNATELSNLTTYLGLFPEFTQTLSSLQNITLLAPTNQAFSAFLNSSAGAALVQNDTSLIQALFSYHVLKGTYTDFENGAFIQTLLQPPQYTNVTGGQVVGVFNENNNTSFYSGLLANASVTGSPMNFSGGVVHMIDSVLIIPQNVSETAIQLNLTAAAGALTSASLVETADHLTDVTVFVPNNAAFAAIGSALPNLTMEQLTSILQYHVIQGVVGYSTGLQNGTSLMTVQGNNVTITVDDTGVFVNSAKVIVADVLVANGVVHVIDNVLNPNNATATANPDAQESGSPAFSGASSASDVPFTTGVPTPTSSIASESAPGATAASSSSSSGGASMPMKTGAIEAAALFGAAALAMNM
;
A
#
# COMPACT_ATOMS: atom_id res chain seq x y z
N MET A 1 -46.11 -11.49 57.82
CA MET A 1 -45.25 -11.73 56.63
C MET A 1 -44.12 -10.71 56.69
N ARG A 2 -42.88 -11.23 56.76
CA ARG A 2 -41.55 -10.64 57.07
C ARG A 2 -41.37 -9.12 57.23
N LEU A 3 -40.84 -8.76 58.40
CA LEU A 3 -40.13 -7.52 58.75
C LEU A 3 -38.62 -7.78 58.81
N VAL A 4 -37.88 -6.70 58.57
CA VAL A 4 -36.43 -6.48 58.42
C VAL A 4 -35.63 -6.84 59.69
N TYR A 5 -34.40 -7.35 59.55
CA TYR A 5 -33.19 -6.87 60.27
C TYR A 5 -31.89 -7.55 59.78
N SER A 6 -30.81 -6.81 60.00
CA SER A 6 -29.43 -6.94 59.49
C SER A 6 -28.54 -7.95 60.24
N ALA A 7 -27.43 -8.30 59.58
CA ALA A 7 -26.07 -8.58 60.07
C ALA A 7 -25.62 -10.02 60.46
N SER A 8 -24.54 -10.42 59.76
CA SER A 8 -23.26 -10.96 60.27
C SER A 8 -23.05 -12.47 60.47
N THR A 9 -21.93 -12.93 59.86
CA THR A 9 -20.87 -13.85 60.36
C THR A 9 -20.58 -15.11 59.54
N HIS A 10 -19.28 -15.47 59.61
CA HIS A 10 -18.55 -16.68 59.16
C HIS A 10 -17.98 -16.60 57.74
N GLY A 11 -16.67 -16.77 57.50
CA GLY A 11 -15.54 -17.16 58.34
C GLY A 11 -14.54 -17.93 57.46
N SER A 12 -13.24 -17.65 57.56
CA SER A 12 -12.19 -18.63 57.24
C SER A 12 -10.79 -18.14 57.61
N SER A 13 -10.17 -18.89 58.54
CA SER A 13 -8.76 -19.32 58.61
C SER A 13 -8.03 -19.28 57.25
N SER A 14 -6.71 -19.05 57.12
CA SER A 14 -5.59 -19.48 57.96
C SER A 14 -4.26 -19.01 57.36
N ILE A 15 -3.25 -18.92 58.23
CA ILE A 15 -1.80 -19.17 57.99
C ILE A 15 -0.90 -18.02 57.51
N SER A 16 0.15 -17.87 58.32
CA SER A 16 1.22 -16.89 58.36
C SER A 16 2.54 -17.47 57.83
N LYS A 17 3.45 -16.55 57.44
CA LYS A 17 4.92 -16.61 57.23
C LYS A 17 5.29 -16.27 55.78
N LYS A 18 6.17 -15.32 55.47
CA LYS A 18 7.38 -14.86 56.18
C LYS A 18 7.82 -13.53 55.56
N GLN A 19 8.13 -12.53 56.39
CA GLN A 19 9.09 -11.45 56.07
C GLN A 19 10.51 -11.96 56.43
N PRO A 20 11.60 -11.45 55.84
CA PRO A 20 12.28 -10.27 56.42
C PRO A 20 12.90 -9.33 55.37
N SER A 21 12.78 -8.01 55.54
CA SER A 21 13.80 -7.09 56.09
C SER A 21 14.98 -6.78 55.15
N SER A 22 14.89 -5.57 54.59
CA SER A 22 15.95 -4.59 54.27
C SER A 22 17.25 -4.75 55.05
N MET A 23 18.41 -4.67 54.36
CA MET A 23 19.42 -3.64 54.60
C MET A 23 20.48 -3.61 53.47
N ALA A 24 20.85 -2.39 53.13
CA ALA A 24 21.75 -1.96 52.07
C ALA A 24 23.22 -2.35 52.28
N ASN A 25 23.93 -2.66 51.20
CA ASN A 25 25.17 -1.98 50.79
C ASN A 25 25.64 -2.51 49.43
N GLY A 26 26.11 -1.65 48.51
CA GLY A 26 26.81 -2.15 47.32
C GLY A 26 26.95 -1.20 46.13
N VAL A 27 27.98 -0.35 46.19
CA VAL A 27 28.87 0.06 45.08
C VAL A 27 28.27 0.82 43.88
N ARG A 28 28.71 2.08 43.77
CA ARG A 28 28.61 2.95 42.58
C ARG A 28 29.78 2.63 41.65
N GLU A 29 29.54 2.37 40.37
CA GLU A 29 30.43 2.60 39.22
C GLU A 29 29.55 2.68 37.95
N PRO A 30 29.97 3.41 36.89
CA PRO A 30 29.08 4.12 35.99
C PRO A 30 28.64 3.32 34.75
N MET A 31 27.40 3.58 34.32
CA MET A 31 26.79 3.03 33.11
C MET A 31 27.36 3.73 31.87
N VAL A 32 28.06 2.95 31.05
CA VAL A 32 28.59 3.35 29.74
C VAL A 32 27.43 3.69 28.80
N LEU A 33 27.38 4.95 28.37
CA LEU A 33 26.51 5.48 27.33
C LEU A 33 27.01 4.93 25.97
N LEU A 34 26.40 3.87 25.46
CA LEU A 34 26.61 3.46 24.07
C LEU A 34 25.60 4.23 23.19
N ALA A 35 26.15 5.13 22.38
CA ALA A 35 25.42 5.96 21.43
C ALA A 35 24.59 5.13 20.45
N ALA A 36 23.35 5.55 20.22
CA ALA A 36 22.49 5.06 19.15
C ALA A 36 23.03 5.54 17.78
N PRO A 37 23.03 4.70 16.73
CA PRO A 37 23.31 5.14 15.37
C PRO A 37 22.16 5.99 14.81
N PRO A 38 22.43 6.93 13.88
CA PRO A 38 21.44 7.90 13.41
C PRO A 38 20.41 7.23 12.48
N LEU A 39 19.15 7.63 12.65
CA LEU A 39 18.05 7.30 11.75
C LEU A 39 18.32 7.91 10.37
N HIS A 40 18.49 7.05 9.37
CA HIS A 40 18.48 7.49 7.98
C HIS A 40 17.04 7.86 7.59
N GLU A 41 16.88 9.15 7.34
CA GLU A 41 15.71 9.81 6.80
C GLU A 41 15.40 9.28 5.40
N VAL A 42 14.26 8.61 5.23
CA VAL A 42 13.73 8.27 3.90
C VAL A 42 13.06 9.54 3.36
N VAL A 43 13.85 10.36 2.67
CA VAL A 43 13.38 11.56 2.00
C VAL A 43 12.59 11.15 0.77
N PHE A 44 11.27 11.37 0.83
CA PHE A 44 10.35 11.25 -0.30
C PHE A 44 10.66 12.38 -1.29
N SER A 45 11.19 12.06 -2.47
CA SER A 45 11.54 13.06 -3.48
C SER A 45 10.28 13.53 -4.23
N GLN A 46 10.02 14.85 -4.19
CA GLN A 46 8.96 15.53 -4.95
C GLN A 46 9.00 15.28 -6.47
N ALA A 47 10.06 14.65 -6.99
CA ALA A 47 10.17 14.23 -8.40
C ALA A 47 9.13 13.16 -8.80
N LEU A 48 8.62 12.36 -7.85
CA LEU A 48 7.64 11.29 -8.11
C LEU A 48 6.25 11.82 -8.54
N ARG A 49 5.95 13.10 -8.28
CA ARG A 49 4.69 13.75 -8.67
C ARG A 49 4.64 14.16 -10.15
N GLY A 50 5.78 14.31 -10.82
CA GLY A 50 5.84 14.70 -12.24
C GLY A 50 5.87 13.52 -13.21
N LEU A 51 6.51 12.42 -12.82
CA LEU A 51 6.81 11.32 -13.75
C LEU A 51 5.65 10.33 -13.96
N LEU A 52 4.71 10.24 -13.01
CA LEU A 52 3.43 9.54 -13.19
C LEU A 52 2.50 10.25 -14.18
N PHE A 53 2.71 11.55 -14.42
CA PHE A 53 1.94 12.38 -15.37
C PHE A 53 2.43 12.22 -16.81
N ASP A 54 3.76 12.13 -17.01
CA ASP A 54 4.35 12.01 -18.35
C ASP A 54 4.20 10.60 -18.95
N ALA A 55 4.16 9.55 -18.12
CA ALA A 55 3.88 8.19 -18.60
C ALA A 55 2.43 8.02 -19.10
N PHE A 56 1.51 8.87 -18.65
CA PHE A 56 0.11 8.86 -19.03
C PHE A 56 -0.15 9.54 -20.38
N HIS A 57 0.62 10.59 -20.72
CA HIS A 57 0.51 11.30 -21.99
C HIS A 57 1.02 10.49 -23.21
N ALA A 58 1.90 9.51 -23.00
CA ALA A 58 2.46 8.70 -24.09
C ALA A 58 1.49 7.62 -24.64
N ALA A 59 0.37 7.35 -23.95
CA ALA A 59 -0.57 6.29 -24.29
C ALA A 59 -1.75 6.73 -25.20
N LEU A 60 -1.82 8.01 -25.60
CA LEU A 60 -2.99 8.59 -26.29
C LEU A 60 -2.75 9.01 -27.76
N ASP A 61 -1.67 8.59 -28.43
CA ASP A 61 -1.43 8.97 -29.83
C ASP A 61 -1.99 7.94 -30.84
N PRO A 62 -3.06 8.24 -31.62
CA PRO A 62 -3.68 7.27 -32.53
C PRO A 62 -2.98 7.16 -33.90
N VAL A 63 -1.86 7.86 -34.15
CA VAL A 63 -1.36 8.09 -35.53
C VAL A 63 -0.22 7.15 -35.96
N ALA A 64 0.33 6.31 -35.07
CA ALA A 64 1.49 5.46 -35.42
C ALA A 64 1.16 4.10 -36.08
N ARG A 65 -0.04 3.89 -36.65
CA ARG A 65 -0.44 2.59 -37.21
C ARG A 65 -0.85 2.65 -38.69
N LYS A 66 0.00 3.19 -39.57
CA LYS A 66 -0.22 3.03 -41.02
C LYS A 66 1.01 3.36 -41.89
N ARG A 67 2.03 2.48 -41.95
CA ARG A 67 2.90 2.27 -43.14
C ARG A 67 3.72 0.99 -43.00
N GLN A 68 3.13 -0.16 -43.35
CA GLN A 68 3.89 -1.32 -43.80
C GLN A 68 3.10 -2.05 -44.88
N HIS A 69 3.29 -1.63 -46.12
CA HIS A 69 3.12 -2.46 -47.31
C HIS A 69 3.94 -1.80 -48.41
N GLU A 70 5.12 -2.35 -48.70
CA GLU A 70 5.61 -2.63 -50.07
C GLU A 70 7.06 -3.12 -50.06
N GLY A 71 7.24 -4.35 -50.56
CA GLY A 71 8.34 -4.79 -51.44
C GLY A 71 9.79 -4.66 -50.98
N GLY A 72 10.41 -5.78 -50.58
CA GLY A 72 11.86 -5.87 -50.48
C GLY A 72 12.36 -7.27 -50.08
N SER A 73 12.61 -8.11 -51.08
CA SER A 73 13.27 -9.41 -50.93
C SER A 73 14.66 -9.25 -50.30
N LEU A 74 14.83 -9.75 -49.08
CA LEU A 74 16.15 -9.98 -48.47
C LEU A 74 16.22 -11.43 -48.01
N ALA A 75 17.02 -12.21 -48.72
CA ALA A 75 17.44 -13.54 -48.31
C ALA A 75 18.29 -13.40 -47.04
N VAL A 76 17.71 -13.75 -45.88
CA VAL A 76 18.45 -13.88 -44.63
C VAL A 76 18.92 -15.33 -44.53
N VAL A 77 20.23 -15.52 -44.69
CA VAL A 77 20.92 -16.74 -44.30
C VAL A 77 20.72 -16.92 -42.79
N ALA A 78 19.84 -17.85 -42.41
CA ALA A 78 19.66 -18.23 -41.02
C ALA A 78 20.87 -19.06 -40.57
N LEU A 79 21.90 -18.38 -40.05
CA LEU A 79 22.79 -19.01 -39.08
C LEU A 79 21.98 -19.21 -37.81
N ALA A 80 21.30 -20.35 -37.70
CA ALA A 80 20.74 -20.80 -36.44
C ALA A 80 21.91 -21.04 -35.47
N SER A 81 22.29 -20.02 -34.71
CA SER A 81 23.03 -20.22 -33.49
C SER A 81 22.09 -20.96 -32.54
N THR A 82 22.18 -22.29 -32.53
CA THR A 82 21.64 -23.10 -31.44
C THR A 82 22.45 -22.76 -30.20
N VAL A 83 22.06 -21.68 -29.50
CA VAL A 83 22.49 -21.47 -28.13
C VAL A 83 21.97 -22.68 -27.38
N ALA A 84 22.88 -23.57 -26.96
CA ALA A 84 22.52 -24.72 -26.16
C ALA A 84 21.85 -24.19 -24.89
N SER A 85 20.53 -24.32 -24.82
CA SER A 85 19.78 -23.78 -23.70
C SER A 85 20.09 -24.62 -22.47
N GLN A 86 20.71 -24.00 -21.47
CA GLN A 86 21.21 -24.69 -20.29
C GLN A 86 20.04 -25.10 -19.38
N ALA A 87 20.24 -26.12 -18.54
CA ALA A 87 19.26 -26.49 -17.53
C ALA A 87 19.13 -25.36 -16.49
N LEU A 88 17.92 -25.16 -15.94
CA LEU A 88 17.66 -24.13 -14.92
C LEU A 88 18.64 -24.23 -13.75
N THR A 89 18.91 -25.45 -13.29
CA THR A 89 19.83 -25.74 -12.19
C THR A 89 21.26 -25.30 -12.50
N SER A 90 21.73 -25.45 -13.74
CA SER A 90 23.06 -25.02 -14.16
C SER A 90 23.18 -23.49 -14.20
N VAL A 91 22.13 -22.80 -14.67
CA VAL A 91 22.10 -21.33 -14.70
C VAL A 91 22.11 -20.77 -13.28
N LEU A 92 21.29 -21.31 -12.39
CA LEU A 92 21.22 -20.88 -10.98
C LEU A 92 22.52 -21.18 -10.22
N GLN A 93 23.17 -22.32 -10.46
CA GLN A 93 24.44 -22.67 -9.82
C GLN A 93 25.62 -21.80 -10.25
N ASN A 94 25.60 -21.29 -11.49
CA ASN A 94 26.66 -20.41 -12.00
C ASN A 94 26.54 -18.98 -11.44
N ALA A 95 25.34 -18.58 -11.00
CA ALA A 95 25.09 -17.29 -10.39
C ALA A 95 25.39 -17.33 -8.89
N THR A 96 26.54 -16.80 -8.48
CA THR A 96 26.94 -16.72 -7.07
C THR A 96 25.97 -15.91 -6.20
N GLU A 97 25.27 -14.95 -6.80
CA GLU A 97 24.25 -14.12 -6.15
C GLU A 97 22.94 -14.85 -5.86
N LEU A 98 22.75 -16.07 -6.40
CA LEU A 98 21.55 -16.90 -6.24
C LEU A 98 21.82 -18.18 -5.44
N SER A 99 22.95 -18.26 -4.75
CA SER A 99 23.35 -19.45 -3.98
C SER A 99 22.36 -19.81 -2.86
N ASN A 100 21.79 -18.81 -2.19
CA ASN A 100 20.74 -19.01 -1.19
C ASN A 100 19.48 -19.61 -1.84
N LEU A 101 19.01 -18.99 -2.93
CA LEU A 101 17.84 -19.47 -3.67
C LEU A 101 18.03 -20.92 -4.16
N THR A 102 19.21 -21.25 -4.69
CA THR A 102 19.56 -22.60 -5.15
C THR A 102 19.55 -23.60 -3.99
N THR A 103 20.06 -23.22 -2.83
CA THR A 103 20.05 -24.07 -1.62
C THR A 103 18.61 -24.35 -1.18
N TYR A 104 17.75 -23.34 -1.14
CA TYR A 104 16.35 -23.50 -0.75
C TYR A 104 15.55 -24.28 -1.78
N LEU A 105 15.72 -24.03 -3.09
CA LEU A 105 15.08 -24.82 -4.14
C LEU A 105 15.50 -26.30 -4.09
N GLY A 106 16.74 -26.58 -3.68
CA GLY A 106 17.23 -27.93 -3.43
C GLY A 106 16.48 -28.69 -2.33
N LEU A 107 15.80 -27.99 -1.41
CA LEU A 107 14.92 -28.60 -0.40
C LEU A 107 13.59 -29.05 -0.99
N PHE A 108 13.22 -28.57 -2.20
CA PHE A 108 11.96 -28.86 -2.89
C PHE A 108 12.24 -29.48 -4.28
N PRO A 109 12.69 -30.76 -4.33
CA PRO A 109 13.07 -31.42 -5.58
C PRO A 109 11.89 -31.55 -6.57
N GLU A 110 10.69 -31.86 -6.06
CA GLU A 110 9.46 -31.96 -6.87
C GLU A 110 9.11 -30.64 -7.58
N PHE A 111 9.27 -29.52 -6.87
CA PHE A 111 9.02 -28.20 -7.43
C PHE A 111 10.09 -27.84 -8.47
N THR A 112 11.36 -28.11 -8.19
CA THR A 112 12.46 -27.88 -9.14
C THR A 112 12.28 -28.71 -10.41
N GLN A 113 11.79 -29.94 -10.29
CA GLN A 113 11.49 -30.80 -11.43
C GLN A 113 10.30 -30.26 -12.24
N THR A 114 9.28 -29.75 -11.55
CA THR A 114 8.14 -29.06 -12.18
C THR A 114 8.64 -27.83 -12.95
N LEU A 115 9.42 -26.94 -12.34
CA LEU A 115 10.00 -25.76 -13.01
C LEU A 115 10.86 -26.14 -14.22
N SER A 116 11.60 -27.23 -14.14
CA SER A 116 12.45 -27.70 -15.25
C SER A 116 11.64 -28.32 -16.39
N SER A 117 10.43 -28.82 -16.11
CA SER A 117 9.50 -29.34 -17.11
C SER A 117 8.65 -28.25 -17.78
N LEU A 118 8.48 -27.12 -17.10
CA LEU A 118 7.72 -25.99 -17.61
C LEU A 118 8.49 -25.29 -18.73
N GLN A 119 7.74 -24.85 -19.74
CA GLN A 119 8.23 -24.04 -20.84
C GLN A 119 7.49 -22.71 -20.85
N ASN A 120 8.10 -21.71 -21.48
CA ASN A 120 7.58 -20.36 -21.57
C ASN A 120 7.35 -19.73 -20.19
N ILE A 121 8.37 -19.79 -19.32
CA ILE A 121 8.30 -19.16 -18.00
C ILE A 121 9.40 -18.11 -17.82
N THR A 122 9.15 -17.15 -16.93
CA THR A 122 10.16 -16.20 -16.48
C THR A 122 10.30 -16.32 -14.98
N LEU A 123 11.49 -16.70 -14.51
CA LEU A 123 11.78 -16.81 -13.08
C LEU A 123 12.38 -15.49 -12.58
N LEU A 124 11.71 -14.86 -11.63
CA LEU A 124 12.23 -13.72 -10.89
C LEU A 124 13.00 -14.24 -9.68
N ALA A 125 14.32 -14.28 -9.77
CA ALA A 125 15.20 -14.91 -8.79
C ALA A 125 15.73 -13.88 -7.78
N PRO A 126 15.30 -13.91 -6.50
CA PRO A 126 15.81 -12.98 -5.51
C PRO A 126 17.28 -13.25 -5.20
N THR A 127 18.08 -12.18 -5.14
CA THR A 127 19.50 -12.25 -4.76
C THR A 127 19.68 -12.69 -3.31
N ASN A 128 20.89 -13.11 -2.94
CA ASN A 128 21.22 -13.49 -1.57
C ASN A 128 20.93 -12.38 -0.54
N GLN A 129 21.16 -11.13 -0.94
CA GLN A 129 20.85 -9.96 -0.13
C GLN A 129 19.33 -9.79 0.03
N ALA A 130 18.58 -9.88 -1.07
CA ALA A 130 17.12 -9.85 -1.08
C ALA A 130 16.53 -10.88 -0.11
N PHE A 131 17.00 -12.12 -0.22
CA PHE A 131 16.51 -13.23 0.58
C PHE A 131 16.83 -13.05 2.06
N SER A 132 18.03 -12.57 2.39
CA SER A 132 18.44 -12.30 3.77
C SER A 132 17.65 -11.15 4.39
N ALA A 133 17.39 -10.08 3.62
CA ALA A 133 16.55 -8.98 4.06
C ALA A 133 15.11 -9.43 4.30
N PHE A 134 14.57 -10.24 3.39
CA PHE A 134 13.23 -10.80 3.51
C PHE A 134 13.06 -11.65 4.77
N LEU A 135 13.99 -12.58 5.05
CA LEU A 135 13.93 -13.44 6.23
C LEU A 135 13.95 -12.66 7.56
N ASN A 136 14.55 -11.48 7.58
CA ASN A 136 14.56 -10.59 8.75
C ASN A 136 13.30 -9.72 8.85
N SER A 137 12.44 -9.69 7.84
CA SER A 137 11.18 -8.97 7.85
C SER A 137 10.08 -9.75 8.56
N SER A 138 9.01 -9.07 8.96
CA SER A 138 7.79 -9.70 9.50
C SER A 138 7.16 -10.69 8.52
N ALA A 139 7.22 -10.42 7.20
CA ALA A 139 6.73 -11.31 6.16
C ALA A 139 7.59 -12.59 6.04
N GLY A 140 8.91 -12.49 6.22
CA GLY A 140 9.82 -13.64 6.19
C GLY A 140 9.83 -14.47 7.46
N ALA A 141 9.44 -13.89 8.60
CA ALA A 141 9.30 -14.63 9.86
C ALA A 141 8.30 -15.81 9.75
N ALA A 142 7.29 -15.70 8.87
CA ALA A 142 6.37 -16.80 8.57
C ALA A 142 7.04 -17.96 7.82
N LEU A 143 8.02 -17.68 6.95
CA LEU A 143 8.80 -18.75 6.29
C LEU A 143 9.71 -19.50 7.26
N VAL A 144 10.17 -18.85 8.32
CA VAL A 144 11.01 -19.48 9.36
C VAL A 144 10.25 -20.58 10.11
N GLN A 145 8.91 -20.55 10.07
CA GLN A 145 8.07 -21.63 10.62
C GLN A 145 8.06 -22.89 9.74
N ASN A 146 8.82 -22.91 8.64
CA ASN A 146 8.98 -24.04 7.72
C ASN A 146 7.65 -24.57 7.16
N ASP A 147 6.70 -23.66 6.92
CA ASP A 147 5.46 -23.98 6.23
C ASP A 147 5.76 -24.21 4.74
N THR A 148 5.82 -25.48 4.36
CA THR A 148 6.15 -25.91 3.01
C THR A 148 5.14 -25.41 1.97
N SER A 149 3.88 -25.22 2.36
CA SER A 149 2.83 -24.72 1.45
C SER A 149 3.06 -23.26 1.12
N LEU A 150 3.41 -22.46 2.12
CA LEU A 150 3.69 -21.03 1.95
C LEU A 150 4.97 -20.82 1.14
N ILE A 151 6.02 -21.61 1.41
CA ILE A 151 7.27 -21.54 0.66
C ILE A 151 7.05 -21.90 -0.82
N GLN A 152 6.31 -22.97 -1.11
CA GLN A 152 5.99 -23.35 -2.49
C GLN A 152 5.14 -22.28 -3.19
N ALA A 153 4.17 -21.69 -2.49
CA ALA A 153 3.38 -20.58 -3.02
C ALA A 153 4.26 -19.37 -3.32
N LEU A 154 5.18 -19.02 -2.42
CA LEU A 154 6.11 -17.92 -2.61
C LEU A 154 6.97 -18.14 -3.86
N PHE A 155 7.56 -19.32 -4.03
CA PHE A 155 8.32 -19.61 -5.23
C PHE A 155 7.45 -19.63 -6.50
N SER A 156 6.21 -20.12 -6.41
CA SER A 156 5.27 -20.09 -7.54
C SER A 156 4.91 -18.65 -7.94
N TYR A 157 4.86 -17.74 -6.97
CA TYR A 157 4.62 -16.31 -7.20
C TYR A 157 5.81 -15.61 -7.88
N HIS A 158 7.03 -16.11 -7.69
CA HIS A 158 8.22 -15.63 -8.39
C HIS A 158 8.34 -16.14 -9.83
N VAL A 159 7.43 -17.01 -10.28
CA VAL A 159 7.45 -17.55 -11.64
C VAL A 159 6.31 -16.95 -12.44
N LEU A 160 6.67 -16.21 -13.49
CA LEU A 160 5.74 -15.60 -14.42
C LEU A 160 5.39 -16.54 -15.56
N LYS A 161 4.15 -16.46 -16.04
CA LYS A 161 3.69 -17.11 -17.26
C LYS A 161 4.13 -16.30 -18.48
N GLY A 162 4.96 -16.88 -19.32
CA GLY A 162 5.55 -16.24 -20.49
C GLY A 162 7.05 -16.04 -20.33
N THR A 163 7.75 -15.90 -21.46
CA THR A 163 9.17 -15.56 -21.52
C THR A 163 9.34 -14.10 -21.87
N TYR A 164 9.87 -13.33 -20.93
CA TYR A 164 10.07 -11.90 -21.06
C TYR A 164 11.57 -11.60 -21.03
N THR A 165 12.11 -11.01 -22.09
CA THR A 165 13.46 -10.42 -22.08
C THR A 165 13.43 -8.99 -21.57
N ASP A 166 12.33 -8.31 -21.86
CA ASP A 166 12.03 -6.93 -21.49
C ASP A 166 10.57 -6.85 -21.03
N PHE A 167 10.24 -5.81 -20.27
CA PHE A 167 8.92 -5.66 -19.68
C PHE A 167 8.30 -4.31 -20.05
N GLU A 168 7.04 -4.35 -20.50
CA GLU A 168 6.26 -3.15 -20.82
C GLU A 168 5.85 -2.43 -19.54
N ASN A 169 5.94 -1.10 -19.53
CA ASN A 169 5.55 -0.31 -18.36
C ASN A 169 4.04 -0.42 -18.12
N GLY A 170 3.61 -0.63 -16.87
CA GLY A 170 2.20 -0.79 -16.51
C GLY A 170 1.60 -2.14 -16.90
N ALA A 171 2.43 -3.11 -17.30
CA ALA A 171 1.96 -4.47 -17.56
C ALA A 171 1.66 -5.23 -16.27
N PHE A 172 0.58 -6.01 -16.27
CA PHE A 172 0.25 -6.95 -15.21
C PHE A 172 0.46 -8.37 -15.73
N ILE A 173 1.48 -9.04 -15.18
CA ILE A 173 1.90 -10.35 -15.67
C ILE A 173 1.44 -11.43 -14.70
N GLN A 174 0.72 -12.42 -15.21
CA GLN A 174 0.25 -13.55 -14.41
C GLN A 174 1.42 -14.42 -13.95
N THR A 175 1.37 -14.82 -12.69
CA THR A 175 2.29 -15.76 -12.05
C THR A 175 1.74 -17.18 -12.12
N LEU A 176 2.54 -18.15 -11.66
CA LEU A 176 2.09 -19.53 -11.45
C LEU A 176 1.43 -19.73 -10.08
N LEU A 177 1.27 -18.69 -9.28
CA LEU A 177 0.49 -18.78 -8.05
C LEU A 177 -0.98 -19.04 -8.42
N GLN A 178 -1.44 -20.23 -8.05
CA GLN A 178 -2.80 -20.74 -8.29
C GLN A 178 -3.53 -21.28 -7.05
N PRO A 179 -2.86 -21.67 -5.93
CA PRO A 179 -3.60 -22.20 -4.79
C PRO A 179 -4.67 -21.20 -4.30
N PRO A 180 -5.95 -21.61 -4.20
CA PRO A 180 -7.05 -20.72 -3.81
C PRO A 180 -6.88 -20.06 -2.44
N GLN A 181 -6.08 -20.67 -1.57
CA GLN A 181 -5.72 -20.14 -0.26
C GLN A 181 -4.85 -18.86 -0.33
N TYR A 182 -4.21 -18.58 -1.47
CA TYR A 182 -3.32 -17.43 -1.67
C TYR A 182 -3.74 -16.53 -2.82
N THR A 183 -4.58 -17.03 -3.74
CA THR A 183 -5.14 -16.19 -4.80
C THR A 183 -6.52 -16.64 -5.23
N ASN A 184 -7.39 -15.67 -5.45
CA ASN A 184 -8.76 -15.86 -5.93
C ASN A 184 -9.03 -15.00 -7.18
N VAL A 185 -7.99 -14.84 -7.99
CA VAL A 185 -8.01 -14.10 -9.26
C VAL A 185 -8.01 -15.10 -10.42
N THR A 186 -8.91 -14.91 -11.38
CA THR A 186 -9.02 -15.74 -12.58
C THR A 186 -7.73 -15.65 -13.39
N GLY A 187 -7.10 -16.80 -13.62
CA GLY A 187 -5.80 -16.89 -14.30
C GLY A 187 -4.60 -16.90 -13.35
N GLY A 188 -4.80 -16.72 -12.05
CA GLY A 188 -3.76 -16.69 -11.02
C GLY A 188 -3.33 -15.27 -10.67
N GLN A 189 -2.51 -15.16 -9.63
CA GLN A 189 -2.08 -13.86 -9.14
C GLN A 189 -1.14 -13.17 -10.12
N VAL A 190 -1.11 -11.84 -10.14
CA VAL A 190 -0.24 -11.05 -11.02
C VAL A 190 0.89 -10.36 -10.26
N VAL A 191 1.92 -9.94 -10.99
CA VAL A 191 2.84 -8.87 -10.57
C VAL A 191 2.67 -7.67 -11.49
N GLY A 192 2.75 -6.47 -10.93
CA GLY A 192 2.74 -5.23 -11.71
C GLY A 192 4.15 -4.82 -12.11
N VAL A 193 4.32 -4.36 -13.35
CA VAL A 193 5.59 -3.85 -13.86
C VAL A 193 5.57 -2.33 -13.86
N PHE A 194 6.64 -1.74 -13.33
CA PHE A 194 6.90 -0.31 -13.43
C PHE A 194 8.34 -0.09 -13.89
N ASN A 195 8.53 0.71 -14.93
CA ASN A 195 9.86 1.07 -15.43
C ASN A 195 10.23 2.48 -14.97
N GLU A 196 11.31 2.60 -14.20
CA GLU A 196 11.83 3.88 -13.73
C GLU A 196 13.29 4.06 -14.17
N ASN A 197 13.63 5.17 -14.82
CA ASN A 197 15.02 5.50 -15.19
C ASN A 197 15.75 4.39 -15.99
N ASN A 198 15.05 3.73 -16.92
CA ASN A 198 15.52 2.54 -17.66
C ASN A 198 15.80 1.30 -16.80
N ASN A 199 15.31 1.27 -15.56
CA ASN A 199 15.32 0.07 -14.72
C ASN A 199 13.91 -0.49 -14.59
N THR A 200 13.77 -1.80 -14.71
CA THR A 200 12.50 -2.48 -14.51
C THR A 200 12.34 -2.85 -13.04
N SER A 201 11.23 -2.45 -12.45
CA SER A 201 10.82 -2.84 -11.12
C SER A 201 9.47 -3.54 -11.18
N PHE A 202 9.29 -4.54 -10.31
CA PHE A 202 8.04 -5.20 -10.08
C PHE A 202 7.48 -4.74 -8.75
N TYR A 203 6.18 -4.49 -8.68
CA TYR A 203 5.51 -4.32 -7.40
C TYR A 203 4.57 -5.50 -7.14
N SER A 204 4.49 -5.88 -5.88
CA SER A 204 3.77 -7.05 -5.38
C SER A 204 2.81 -6.65 -4.25
N GLY A 205 2.40 -7.61 -3.40
CA GLY A 205 1.53 -7.33 -2.26
C GLY A 205 2.09 -6.19 -1.39
N LEU A 206 1.19 -5.40 -0.79
CA LEU A 206 1.54 -4.22 0.02
C LEU A 206 2.39 -3.17 -0.72
N LEU A 207 2.33 -3.14 -2.05
CA LEU A 207 3.16 -2.27 -2.91
C LEU A 207 4.66 -2.48 -2.67
N ALA A 208 5.08 -3.70 -2.33
CA ALA A 208 6.49 -4.02 -2.16
C ALA A 208 7.19 -4.10 -3.52
N ASN A 209 8.23 -3.28 -3.70
CA ASN A 209 8.97 -3.15 -4.94
C ASN A 209 10.20 -4.08 -4.97
N ALA A 210 10.45 -4.69 -6.12
CA ALA A 210 11.61 -5.50 -6.42
C ALA A 210 12.17 -5.11 -7.79
N SER A 211 13.39 -4.58 -7.82
CA SER A 211 14.02 -4.13 -9.05
C SER A 211 14.86 -5.23 -9.68
N VAL A 212 14.85 -5.28 -11.01
CA VAL A 212 15.70 -6.20 -11.78
C VAL A 212 17.16 -5.78 -11.62
N THR A 213 18.03 -6.75 -11.36
CA THR A 213 19.47 -6.56 -11.28
C THR A 213 20.18 -7.46 -12.29
N GLY A 214 21.22 -6.91 -12.93
CA GLY A 214 22.02 -7.64 -13.91
C GLY A 214 21.31 -7.88 -15.24
N SER A 215 21.84 -8.82 -16.02
CA SER A 215 21.32 -9.17 -17.34
C SER A 215 20.46 -10.44 -17.29
N PRO A 216 19.42 -10.55 -18.14
CA PRO A 216 18.60 -11.75 -18.21
C PRO A 216 19.43 -12.98 -18.57
N MET A 217 19.15 -14.10 -17.89
CA MET A 217 19.81 -15.39 -18.12
C MET A 217 18.82 -16.36 -18.75
N ASN A 218 19.14 -16.85 -19.96
CA ASN A 218 18.28 -17.78 -20.68
C ASN A 218 18.54 -19.24 -20.26
N PHE A 219 17.48 -20.03 -20.13
CA PHE A 219 17.54 -21.48 -19.86
C PHE A 219 16.49 -22.24 -20.69
N SER A 220 16.53 -23.57 -20.67
CA SER A 220 15.73 -24.42 -21.56
C SER A 220 14.22 -24.17 -21.50
N GLY A 221 13.70 -23.76 -20.33
CA GLY A 221 12.29 -23.47 -20.12
C GLY A 221 11.92 -21.99 -20.20
N GLY A 222 12.90 -21.07 -20.34
CA GLY A 222 12.62 -19.64 -20.46
C GLY A 222 13.75 -18.70 -20.00
N VAL A 223 13.41 -17.69 -19.21
CA VAL A 223 14.35 -16.61 -18.79
C VAL A 223 14.38 -16.47 -17.27
N VAL A 224 15.55 -16.16 -16.71
CA VAL A 224 15.74 -15.81 -15.31
C VAL A 224 16.16 -14.34 -15.22
N HIS A 225 15.43 -13.54 -14.43
CA HIS A 225 15.83 -12.18 -14.06
C HIS A 225 16.16 -12.17 -12.57
N MET A 226 17.28 -11.59 -12.19
CA MET A 226 17.59 -11.42 -10.77
C MET A 226 16.84 -10.20 -10.24
N ILE A 227 16.40 -10.27 -8.99
CA ILE A 227 15.72 -9.17 -8.33
C ILE A 227 16.35 -8.85 -6.97
N ASP A 228 16.35 -7.58 -6.61
CA ASP A 228 16.95 -7.07 -5.37
C ASP A 228 16.10 -7.30 -4.10
N SER A 229 14.84 -7.73 -4.26
CA SER A 229 13.88 -7.93 -3.18
C SER A 229 13.01 -9.17 -3.45
N VAL A 230 12.54 -9.85 -2.41
CA VAL A 230 11.62 -10.99 -2.54
C VAL A 230 10.20 -10.46 -2.74
N LEU A 231 9.49 -10.99 -3.74
CA LEU A 231 8.09 -10.63 -3.99
C LEU A 231 7.18 -11.10 -2.86
N ILE A 232 6.29 -10.23 -2.42
CA ILE A 232 5.37 -10.50 -1.32
C ILE A 232 4.03 -10.98 -1.90
N ILE A 233 3.58 -12.15 -1.46
CA ILE A 233 2.25 -12.67 -1.83
C ILE A 233 1.19 -11.68 -1.31
N PRO A 234 0.32 -11.16 -2.18
CA PRO A 234 -0.77 -10.28 -1.77
C PRO A 234 -1.67 -10.93 -0.72
N GLN A 235 -2.05 -10.15 0.30
CA GLN A 235 -2.96 -10.57 1.36
C GLN A 235 -4.41 -10.23 0.99
N ASN A 236 -5.37 -10.70 1.80
CA ASN A 236 -6.78 -10.35 1.62
C ASN A 236 -7.02 -8.85 1.78
N VAL A 237 -8.18 -8.37 1.33
CA VAL A 237 -8.54 -6.95 1.35
C VAL A 237 -8.50 -6.38 2.78
N SER A 238 -9.05 -7.12 3.74
CA SER A 238 -9.15 -6.66 5.13
C SER A 238 -7.78 -6.48 5.80
N GLU A 239 -6.88 -7.45 5.61
CA GLU A 239 -5.52 -7.38 6.13
C GLU A 239 -4.71 -6.28 5.41
N THR A 240 -4.84 -6.19 4.08
CA THR A 240 -4.18 -5.15 3.29
C THR A 240 -4.61 -3.74 3.73
N ALA A 241 -5.89 -3.54 4.03
CA ALA A 241 -6.40 -2.27 4.55
C ALA A 241 -5.75 -1.89 5.89
N ILE A 242 -5.57 -2.86 6.79
CA ILE A 242 -4.86 -2.65 8.07
C ILE A 242 -3.41 -2.26 7.80
N GLN A 243 -2.70 -3.03 6.98
CA GLN A 243 -1.27 -2.80 6.72
C GLN A 243 -0.99 -1.48 5.99
N LEU A 244 -1.94 -0.99 5.19
CA LEU A 244 -1.89 0.32 4.53
C LEU A 244 -2.44 1.46 5.38
N ASN A 245 -2.65 1.27 6.69
CA ASN A 245 -3.16 2.31 7.59
C ASN A 245 -4.56 2.86 7.19
N LEU A 246 -5.38 2.07 6.49
CA LEU A 246 -6.76 2.40 6.13
C LEU A 246 -7.72 1.97 7.26
N THR A 247 -7.41 2.41 8.49
CA THR A 247 -8.06 1.95 9.72
C THR A 247 -9.56 2.24 9.75
N ALA A 248 -9.99 3.38 9.21
CA ALA A 248 -11.41 3.71 9.11
C ALA A 248 -12.18 2.72 8.22
N ALA A 249 -11.60 2.35 7.07
CA ALA A 249 -12.20 1.38 6.17
C ALA A 249 -12.23 -0.03 6.77
N ALA A 250 -11.12 -0.48 7.38
CA ALA A 250 -11.04 -1.76 8.05
C ALA A 250 -12.06 -1.88 9.20
N GLY A 251 -12.22 -0.84 10.00
CA GLY A 251 -13.21 -0.81 11.07
C GLY A 251 -14.65 -0.70 10.58
N ALA A 252 -14.90 -0.01 9.46
CA ALA A 252 -16.22 0.03 8.82
C ALA A 252 -16.62 -1.35 8.28
N LEU A 253 -15.70 -2.07 7.62
CA LEU A 253 -15.91 -3.46 7.17
C LEU A 253 -16.22 -4.39 8.35
N THR A 254 -15.48 -4.24 9.45
CA THR A 254 -15.70 -5.02 10.69
C THR A 254 -17.07 -4.72 11.30
N SER A 255 -17.43 -3.44 11.40
CA SER A 255 -18.72 -3.00 11.96
C SER A 255 -19.91 -3.46 11.12
N ALA A 256 -19.74 -3.50 9.79
CA ALA A 256 -20.75 -3.99 8.86
C ALA A 256 -20.74 -5.52 8.67
N SER A 257 -19.86 -6.25 9.36
CA SER A 257 -19.67 -7.70 9.20
C SER A 257 -19.41 -8.14 7.74
N LEU A 258 -18.69 -7.32 6.99
CA LEU A 258 -18.38 -7.56 5.57
C LEU A 258 -16.99 -8.12 5.31
N VAL A 259 -16.15 -8.29 6.33
CA VAL A 259 -14.76 -8.82 6.22
C VAL A 259 -14.72 -10.13 5.43
N GLU A 260 -15.48 -11.14 5.87
CA GLU A 260 -15.56 -12.45 5.20
C GLU A 260 -16.05 -12.34 3.76
N THR A 261 -17.02 -11.45 3.50
CA THR A 261 -17.55 -11.27 2.14
C THR A 261 -16.49 -10.63 1.26
N ALA A 262 -15.85 -9.55 1.71
CA ALA A 262 -14.82 -8.85 0.95
C ALA A 262 -13.59 -9.74 0.64
N ASP A 263 -13.23 -10.63 1.57
CA ASP A 263 -12.06 -11.49 1.44
C ASP A 263 -12.33 -12.75 0.57
N HIS A 264 -13.58 -13.22 0.48
CA HIS A 264 -13.93 -14.44 -0.27
C HIS A 264 -14.49 -14.21 -1.68
N LEU A 265 -14.83 -12.98 -2.05
CA LEU A 265 -15.23 -12.68 -3.43
C LEU A 265 -14.09 -12.99 -4.41
N THR A 266 -14.42 -13.41 -5.62
CA THR A 266 -13.49 -13.66 -6.73
C THR A 266 -13.44 -12.45 -7.66
N ASP A 267 -12.26 -12.16 -8.21
CA ASP A 267 -12.05 -11.11 -9.22
C ASP A 267 -12.68 -9.77 -8.83
N VAL A 268 -12.19 -9.19 -7.73
CA VAL A 268 -12.72 -7.92 -7.21
C VAL A 268 -11.90 -6.71 -7.61
N THR A 269 -12.59 -5.59 -7.79
CA THR A 269 -12.01 -4.25 -7.76
C THR A 269 -12.64 -3.51 -6.59
N VAL A 270 -11.85 -3.14 -5.60
CA VAL A 270 -12.33 -2.47 -4.39
C VAL A 270 -11.78 -1.05 -4.34
N PHE A 271 -12.66 -0.07 -4.33
CA PHE A 271 -12.29 1.33 -4.11
C PHE A 271 -12.33 1.65 -2.62
N VAL A 272 -11.18 1.77 -1.96
CA VAL A 272 -11.13 1.94 -0.50
C VAL A 272 -10.92 3.41 -0.15
N PRO A 273 -11.85 4.08 0.55
CA PRO A 273 -11.61 5.45 0.99
C PRO A 273 -10.50 5.53 2.03
N ASN A 274 -9.64 6.53 1.92
CA ASN A 274 -8.64 6.81 2.96
C ASN A 274 -9.29 7.36 4.25
N ASN A 275 -8.51 7.44 5.32
CA ASN A 275 -9.01 7.94 6.61
C ASN A 275 -9.54 9.39 6.53
N ALA A 276 -8.94 10.23 5.67
CA ALA A 276 -9.37 11.61 5.47
C ALA A 276 -10.76 11.70 4.82
N ALA A 277 -11.07 10.80 3.87
CA ALA A 277 -12.39 10.69 3.24
C ALA A 277 -13.48 10.39 4.27
N PHE A 278 -13.21 9.44 5.17
CA PHE A 278 -14.11 9.10 6.28
C PHE A 278 -14.27 10.25 7.27
N ALA A 279 -13.17 10.96 7.59
CA ALA A 279 -13.22 12.13 8.45
C ALA A 279 -14.09 13.23 7.82
N ALA A 280 -13.98 13.47 6.50
CA ALA A 280 -14.73 14.49 5.77
C ALA A 280 -16.25 14.30 5.80
N ILE A 281 -16.71 13.04 5.87
CA ILE A 281 -18.14 12.70 6.00
C ILE A 281 -18.57 12.43 7.45
N GLY A 282 -17.73 12.77 8.42
CA GLY A 282 -17.88 12.41 9.83
C GLY A 282 -19.21 12.82 10.45
N SER A 283 -19.82 13.95 10.06
CA SER A 283 -21.13 14.35 10.57
C SER A 283 -22.32 13.61 9.95
N ALA A 284 -22.13 12.98 8.79
CA ALA A 284 -23.18 12.19 8.13
C ALA A 284 -23.25 10.75 8.68
N LEU A 285 -22.11 10.18 9.08
CA LEU A 285 -22.00 8.79 9.51
C LEU A 285 -22.88 8.39 10.72
N PRO A 286 -23.03 9.19 11.78
CA PRO A 286 -23.88 8.83 12.92
C PRO A 286 -25.37 8.70 12.58
N ASN A 287 -25.81 9.33 11.48
CA ASN A 287 -27.19 9.28 11.02
C ASN A 287 -27.47 8.09 10.07
N LEU A 288 -26.43 7.32 9.72
CA LEU A 288 -26.58 6.14 8.88
C LEU A 288 -27.03 4.95 9.71
N THR A 289 -28.05 4.25 9.21
CA THR A 289 -28.40 2.91 9.66
C THR A 289 -27.33 1.91 9.23
N MET A 290 -27.26 0.76 9.92
CA MET A 290 -26.34 -0.31 9.50
C MET A 290 -26.61 -0.78 8.07
N GLU A 291 -27.87 -0.88 7.65
CA GLU A 291 -28.23 -1.24 6.26
C GLU A 291 -27.68 -0.23 5.25
N GLN A 292 -27.73 1.07 5.57
CA GLN A 292 -27.15 2.12 4.73
C GLN A 292 -25.63 2.03 4.68
N LEU A 293 -24.96 1.77 5.81
CA LEU A 293 -23.51 1.57 5.86
C LEU A 293 -23.09 0.35 5.01
N THR A 294 -23.77 -0.78 5.16
CA THR A 294 -23.50 -1.99 4.36
C THR A 294 -23.75 -1.73 2.87
N SER A 295 -24.79 -0.98 2.50
CA SER A 295 -25.05 -0.57 1.12
C SER A 295 -23.94 0.33 0.56
N ILE A 296 -23.49 1.32 1.35
CA ILE A 296 -22.37 2.19 0.98
C ILE A 296 -21.09 1.37 0.76
N LEU A 297 -20.74 0.46 1.66
CA LEU A 297 -19.54 -0.37 1.53
C LEU A 297 -19.62 -1.32 0.32
N GLN A 298 -20.77 -1.92 0.04
CA GLN A 298 -20.96 -2.72 -1.18
C GLN A 298 -20.86 -1.88 -2.46
N TYR A 299 -21.20 -0.59 -2.41
CA TYR A 299 -21.06 0.32 -3.54
C TYR A 299 -19.60 0.66 -3.88
N HIS A 300 -18.65 0.34 -2.98
CA HIS A 300 -17.22 0.45 -3.24
C HIS A 300 -16.61 -0.81 -3.85
N VAL A 301 -17.37 -1.89 -3.98
CA VAL A 301 -16.89 -3.19 -4.46
C VAL A 301 -17.50 -3.49 -5.83
N ILE A 302 -16.65 -3.86 -6.78
CA ILE A 302 -17.04 -4.42 -8.08
C ILE A 302 -16.58 -5.87 -8.09
N GLN A 303 -17.44 -6.77 -8.55
CA GLN A 303 -17.15 -8.21 -8.66
C GLN A 303 -17.10 -8.65 -10.13
N GLY A 304 -16.23 -9.63 -10.42
CA GLY A 304 -16.12 -10.28 -11.73
C GLY A 304 -15.19 -9.54 -12.70
N VAL A 305 -14.54 -8.48 -12.25
CA VAL A 305 -13.59 -7.69 -13.02
C VAL A 305 -12.46 -7.25 -12.10
N VAL A 306 -11.23 -7.58 -12.46
CA VAL A 306 -10.02 -7.00 -11.86
C VAL A 306 -9.56 -5.83 -12.72
N GLY A 307 -10.00 -4.64 -12.36
CA GLY A 307 -9.77 -3.40 -13.10
C GLY A 307 -8.49 -2.73 -12.64
N TYR A 308 -7.34 -3.12 -13.21
CA TYR A 308 -6.09 -2.39 -13.03
C TYR A 308 -6.15 -1.01 -13.70
N SER A 309 -5.38 -0.04 -13.21
CA SER A 309 -5.39 1.34 -13.69
C SER A 309 -5.19 1.46 -15.21
N THR A 310 -4.32 0.63 -15.79
CA THR A 310 -4.06 0.60 -17.25
C THR A 310 -5.22 0.06 -18.08
N GLY A 311 -6.12 -0.70 -17.47
CA GLY A 311 -7.35 -1.21 -18.08
C GLY A 311 -8.57 -0.32 -17.86
N LEU A 312 -8.48 0.68 -16.99
CA LEU A 312 -9.58 1.62 -16.71
C LEU A 312 -9.67 2.65 -17.84
N GLN A 313 -10.75 2.58 -18.63
CA GLN A 313 -10.99 3.51 -19.73
C GLN A 313 -11.94 4.62 -19.33
N ASN A 314 -11.72 5.82 -19.89
CA ASN A 314 -12.59 6.97 -19.67
C ASN A 314 -14.03 6.68 -20.12
N GLY A 315 -15.00 7.03 -19.27
CA GLY A 315 -16.42 6.81 -19.54
C GLY A 315 -16.91 5.39 -19.29
N THR A 316 -16.08 4.52 -18.69
CA THR A 316 -16.49 3.15 -18.37
C THR A 316 -17.47 3.16 -17.19
N SER A 317 -18.60 2.46 -17.34
CA SER A 317 -19.56 2.25 -16.25
C SER A 317 -19.44 0.81 -15.74
N LEU A 318 -19.19 0.65 -14.43
CA LEU A 318 -18.99 -0.65 -13.78
C LEU A 318 -20.09 -0.87 -12.74
N MET A 319 -20.71 -2.05 -12.77
CA MET A 319 -21.75 -2.43 -11.81
C MET A 319 -21.10 -2.85 -10.48
N THR A 320 -21.57 -2.25 -9.39
CA THR A 320 -21.10 -2.58 -8.04
C THR A 320 -21.86 -3.76 -7.46
N VAL A 321 -21.35 -4.36 -6.38
CA VAL A 321 -22.05 -5.42 -5.62
C VAL A 321 -23.37 -4.92 -5.05
N GLN A 322 -23.47 -3.62 -4.76
CA GLN A 322 -24.71 -3.00 -4.29
C GLN A 322 -25.81 -2.97 -5.37
N GLY A 323 -25.44 -3.01 -6.65
CA GLY A 323 -26.34 -3.05 -7.81
C GLY A 323 -26.38 -1.76 -8.64
N ASN A 324 -25.98 -0.62 -8.08
CA ASN A 324 -25.81 0.63 -8.84
C ASN A 324 -24.45 0.67 -9.56
N ASN A 325 -24.36 1.46 -10.62
CA ASN A 325 -23.12 1.63 -11.38
C ASN A 325 -22.27 2.79 -10.86
N VAL A 326 -20.95 2.60 -10.86
CA VAL A 326 -19.97 3.68 -10.77
C VAL A 326 -19.45 4.03 -12.16
N THR A 327 -19.07 5.29 -12.36
CA THR A 327 -18.48 5.79 -13.60
C THR A 327 -17.01 6.08 -13.38
N ILE A 328 -16.17 5.55 -14.27
CA ILE A 328 -14.74 5.80 -14.29
C ILE A 328 -14.47 6.95 -15.26
N THR A 329 -13.89 8.02 -14.75
CA THR A 329 -13.44 9.17 -15.53
C THR A 329 -11.92 9.20 -15.49
N VAL A 330 -11.29 9.32 -16.65
CA VAL A 330 -9.84 9.35 -16.78
C VAL A 330 -9.50 10.63 -17.54
N ASP A 331 -8.83 11.55 -16.86
CA ASP A 331 -8.42 12.85 -17.39
C ASP A 331 -6.94 13.14 -17.11
N ASP A 332 -6.45 14.30 -17.54
CA ASP A 332 -5.06 14.69 -17.35
C ASP A 332 -4.66 14.72 -15.87
N THR A 333 -5.59 15.00 -14.95
CA THR A 333 -5.34 15.13 -13.52
C THR A 333 -5.37 13.81 -12.75
N GLY A 334 -5.84 12.73 -13.39
CA GLY A 334 -5.79 11.36 -12.88
C GLY A 334 -7.05 10.52 -13.16
N VAL A 335 -7.21 9.45 -12.38
CA VAL A 335 -8.37 8.56 -12.44
C VAL A 335 -9.37 8.93 -11.36
N PHE A 336 -10.63 9.05 -11.73
CA PHE A 336 -11.75 9.34 -10.84
C PHE A 336 -12.81 8.25 -10.94
N VAL A 337 -13.40 7.95 -9.79
CA VAL A 337 -14.57 7.09 -9.65
C VAL A 337 -15.70 7.97 -9.15
N ASN A 338 -16.66 8.27 -10.02
CA ASN A 338 -17.66 9.31 -9.81
C ASN A 338 -16.98 10.67 -9.50
N SER A 339 -17.07 11.15 -8.26
CA SER A 339 -16.40 12.37 -7.79
C SER A 339 -15.14 12.11 -6.95
N ALA A 340 -14.81 10.85 -6.66
CA ALA A 340 -13.67 10.47 -5.83
C ALA A 340 -12.43 10.26 -6.69
N LYS A 341 -11.30 10.89 -6.32
CA LYS A 341 -10.02 10.71 -7.00
C LYS A 341 -9.32 9.46 -6.46
N VAL A 342 -8.76 8.65 -7.35
CA VAL A 342 -7.85 7.56 -6.98
C VAL A 342 -6.50 8.18 -6.59
N ILE A 343 -6.10 8.00 -5.33
CA ILE A 343 -4.84 8.52 -4.78
C ILE A 343 -3.72 7.48 -4.76
N VAL A 344 -4.08 6.20 -4.62
CA VAL A 344 -3.15 5.07 -4.73
C VAL A 344 -3.84 4.02 -5.58
N ALA A 345 -3.30 3.76 -6.76
CA ALA A 345 -3.83 2.74 -7.65
C ALA A 345 -3.09 1.41 -7.48
N ASP A 346 -3.72 0.33 -7.95
CA ASP A 346 -3.09 -0.97 -8.20
C ASP A 346 -2.48 -1.65 -6.97
N VAL A 347 -3.12 -1.52 -5.81
CA VAL A 347 -2.76 -2.32 -4.64
C VAL A 347 -3.24 -3.76 -4.87
N LEU A 348 -2.30 -4.66 -5.17
CA LEU A 348 -2.61 -6.07 -5.37
C LEU A 348 -3.09 -6.72 -4.08
N VAL A 349 -4.20 -7.44 -4.14
CA VAL A 349 -4.78 -8.24 -3.05
C VAL A 349 -5.01 -9.68 -3.52
N ALA A 350 -5.17 -10.62 -2.59
CA ALA A 350 -5.29 -12.05 -2.89
C ALA A 350 -6.40 -12.33 -3.92
N ASN A 351 -7.50 -11.61 -3.86
CA ASN A 351 -8.69 -11.84 -4.67
C ASN A 351 -8.97 -10.78 -5.75
N GLY A 352 -8.03 -9.87 -6.01
CA GLY A 352 -8.22 -8.82 -7.01
C GLY A 352 -7.30 -7.62 -6.82
N VAL A 353 -7.86 -6.42 -6.93
CA VAL A 353 -7.13 -5.15 -6.80
C VAL A 353 -7.88 -4.15 -5.91
N VAL A 354 -7.12 -3.41 -5.12
CA VAL A 354 -7.58 -2.28 -4.30
C VAL A 354 -7.05 -0.99 -4.90
N HIS A 355 -7.93 0.01 -5.00
CA HIS A 355 -7.58 1.39 -5.35
C HIS A 355 -8.00 2.28 -4.20
N VAL A 356 -7.07 3.02 -3.61
CA VAL A 356 -7.37 3.96 -2.53
C VAL A 356 -7.91 5.26 -3.12
N ILE A 357 -9.03 5.74 -2.60
CA ILE A 357 -9.72 6.95 -3.05
C ILE A 357 -9.78 8.03 -1.96
N ASP A 358 -9.89 9.29 -2.37
CA ASP A 358 -9.94 10.46 -1.46
C ASP A 358 -11.34 10.82 -0.95
N ASN A 359 -12.38 10.13 -1.40
CA ASN A 359 -13.76 10.42 -1.06
C ASN A 359 -14.59 9.15 -0.85
N VAL A 360 -15.64 9.21 -0.04
CA VAL A 360 -16.53 8.06 0.17
C VAL A 360 -17.63 8.09 -0.90
N LEU A 361 -17.74 7.01 -1.67
CA LEU A 361 -18.78 6.84 -2.67
C LEU A 361 -20.16 6.68 -2.01
N ASN A 362 -21.19 7.28 -2.61
CA ASN A 362 -22.55 7.25 -2.09
C ASN A 362 -23.52 6.70 -3.15
N PRO A 363 -24.18 5.56 -2.91
CA PRO A 363 -25.13 4.98 -3.86
C PRO A 363 -26.37 5.86 -4.09
N ASN A 364 -26.72 6.74 -3.14
CA ASN A 364 -27.84 7.69 -3.27
C ASN A 364 -27.46 8.98 -4.02
N ASN A 365 -26.18 9.14 -4.36
CA ASN A 365 -25.65 10.25 -5.15
C ASN A 365 -24.69 9.73 -6.23
N ALA A 366 -25.16 8.72 -6.99
CA ALA A 366 -24.38 8.07 -8.04
C ALA A 366 -24.01 8.98 -9.22
N THR A 367 -24.68 10.14 -9.35
CA THR A 367 -24.42 11.15 -10.38
C THR A 367 -23.43 12.22 -9.95
N ALA A 368 -22.82 12.11 -8.76
CA ALA A 368 -21.75 13.02 -8.35
C ALA A 368 -20.57 12.87 -9.33
N THR A 369 -20.32 13.89 -10.14
CA THR A 369 -19.22 13.91 -11.10
C THR A 369 -18.03 14.68 -10.54
N ALA A 370 -16.82 14.25 -10.90
CA ALA A 370 -15.61 15.03 -10.66
C ALA A 370 -15.78 16.46 -11.23
N ASN A 371 -15.33 17.46 -10.48
CA ASN A 371 -15.20 18.83 -10.98
C ASN A 371 -13.72 19.06 -11.34
N PRO A 372 -13.32 18.88 -12.61
CA PRO A 372 -11.91 18.98 -13.02
C PRO A 372 -11.35 20.41 -12.91
N ASP A 373 -12.20 21.44 -12.79
CA ASP A 373 -11.79 22.84 -12.60
C ASP A 373 -11.60 23.21 -11.11
N ALA A 374 -11.96 22.32 -10.17
CA ALA A 374 -11.66 22.52 -8.76
C ALA A 374 -10.23 22.04 -8.47
N GLN A 375 -9.34 22.98 -8.14
CA GLN A 375 -7.96 22.73 -7.71
C GLN A 375 -7.86 22.02 -6.34
N GLU A 376 -8.96 21.47 -5.83
CA GLU A 376 -9.10 20.78 -4.54
C GLU A 376 -9.93 19.51 -4.70
N SER A 377 -9.67 18.50 -3.86
CA SER A 377 -10.42 17.23 -3.78
C SER A 377 -11.91 17.44 -4.02
N GLY A 378 -12.47 16.61 -4.91
CA GLY A 378 -13.85 16.75 -5.37
C GLY A 378 -14.85 16.91 -4.21
N SER A 379 -15.95 17.63 -4.44
CA SER A 379 -16.98 17.79 -3.41
C SER A 379 -17.46 16.42 -2.88
N PRO A 380 -17.56 16.23 -1.55
CA PRO A 380 -18.00 14.96 -0.98
C PRO A 380 -19.32 14.49 -1.57
N ALA A 381 -19.44 13.19 -1.83
CA ALA A 381 -20.69 12.60 -2.34
C ALA A 381 -21.86 12.69 -1.32
N PHE A 382 -21.58 13.18 -0.10
CA PHE A 382 -22.53 13.48 0.96
C PHE A 382 -22.70 15.01 1.09
N SER A 383 -23.67 15.56 0.37
CA SER A 383 -23.94 17.01 0.40
C SER A 383 -24.35 17.48 1.81
N GLY A 384 -23.67 18.52 2.30
CA GLY A 384 -23.92 19.09 3.63
C GLY A 384 -23.22 18.36 4.79
N ALA A 385 -22.43 17.32 4.51
CA ALA A 385 -21.55 16.72 5.51
C ALA A 385 -20.38 17.65 5.83
N SER A 386 -19.84 17.50 7.04
CA SER A 386 -18.73 18.28 7.58
C SER A 386 -17.76 17.34 8.26
N SER A 387 -16.48 17.74 8.25
CA SER A 387 -15.42 16.93 8.84
C SER A 387 -15.59 16.74 10.35
N ALA A 388 -15.37 15.52 10.84
CA ALA A 388 -15.22 15.24 12.26
C ALA A 388 -13.77 15.46 12.72
N SER A 389 -13.58 15.80 14.00
CA SER A 389 -12.24 15.96 14.60
C SER A 389 -11.51 14.63 14.80
N ASP A 390 -12.25 13.53 14.94
CA ASP A 390 -11.72 12.18 15.06
C ASP A 390 -12.12 11.33 13.84
N VAL A 391 -11.21 10.46 13.40
CA VAL A 391 -11.49 9.54 12.29
C VAL A 391 -12.45 8.44 12.80
N PRO A 392 -13.63 8.28 12.19
CA PRO A 392 -14.63 7.31 12.62
C PRO A 392 -14.19 5.87 12.32
N PHE A 393 -14.81 4.91 13.02
CA PHE A 393 -14.55 3.46 12.89
C PHE A 393 -13.13 2.99 13.24
N THR A 394 -12.29 3.81 13.88
CA THR A 394 -10.91 3.42 14.21
C THR A 394 -10.78 2.60 15.50
N THR A 395 -11.82 2.54 16.34
CA THR A 395 -11.78 1.84 17.63
C THR A 395 -11.66 0.33 17.46
N GLY A 396 -10.59 -0.26 18.01
CA GLY A 396 -10.39 -1.72 18.02
C GLY A 396 -9.74 -2.29 16.76
N VAL A 397 -9.37 -1.44 15.79
CA VAL A 397 -8.57 -1.85 14.63
C VAL A 397 -7.10 -1.95 15.05
N PRO A 398 -6.39 -3.06 14.77
CA PRO A 398 -4.97 -3.18 15.09
C PRO A 398 -4.16 -2.08 14.39
N THR A 399 -3.18 -1.53 15.10
CA THR A 399 -2.26 -0.53 14.52
C THR A 399 -1.41 -1.16 13.42
N PRO A 400 -1.25 -0.48 12.26
CA PRO A 400 -0.39 -0.95 11.17
C PRO A 400 1.06 -1.14 11.63
N THR A 401 1.74 -2.12 11.04
CA THR A 401 3.21 -2.27 11.20
C THR A 401 3.98 -1.48 10.13
N SER A 402 3.27 -0.93 9.13
CA SER A 402 3.84 -0.17 8.01
C SER A 402 3.21 1.23 7.93
N SER A 403 4.04 2.27 8.05
CA SER A 403 3.60 3.66 7.96
C SER A 403 3.67 4.15 6.51
N ILE A 404 2.53 4.39 5.87
CA ILE A 404 2.47 5.37 4.78
C ILE A 404 2.39 6.77 5.39
N ALA A 405 3.20 7.68 4.88
CA ALA A 405 3.19 9.08 5.31
C ALA A 405 1.81 9.69 5.02
N SER A 406 1.15 10.16 6.07
CA SER A 406 -0.08 10.94 5.97
C SER A 406 0.33 12.35 5.51
N GLU A 407 0.14 12.68 4.23
CA GLU A 407 0.23 14.08 3.80
C GLU A 407 -0.95 14.84 4.42
N SER A 408 -0.65 15.65 5.43
CA SER A 408 -1.53 16.70 5.94
C SER A 408 -1.90 17.63 4.80
N ALA A 409 -3.21 17.85 4.59
CA ALA A 409 -3.69 18.90 3.72
C ALA A 409 -3.14 20.29 4.17
N PRO A 410 -2.81 21.22 3.27
CA PRO A 410 -2.31 22.53 3.64
C PRO A 410 -3.45 23.42 4.17
N GLY A 411 -3.24 24.01 5.35
CA GLY A 411 -3.75 25.34 5.67
C GLY A 411 -5.09 25.45 6.42
N ALA A 412 -5.11 25.08 7.70
CA ALA A 412 -5.98 25.75 8.66
C ALA A 412 -5.12 26.60 9.60
N THR A 413 -4.98 27.89 9.28
CA THR A 413 -4.34 28.89 10.15
C THR A 413 -5.23 29.15 11.37
N ALA A 414 -5.13 28.30 12.39
CA ALA A 414 -5.70 28.57 13.70
C ALA A 414 -4.66 29.30 14.54
N ALA A 415 -4.80 30.62 14.63
CA ALA A 415 -4.12 31.45 15.61
C ALA A 415 -4.52 30.99 17.02
N SER A 416 -3.57 30.45 17.76
CA SER A 416 -3.72 30.14 19.18
C SER A 416 -3.58 31.42 20.01
N SER A 417 -4.68 31.93 20.55
CA SER A 417 -4.64 32.82 21.71
C SER A 417 -5.19 32.07 22.93
N SER A 418 -4.29 31.75 23.84
CA SER A 418 -4.53 31.14 25.14
C SER A 418 -5.38 32.03 26.05
N SER A 419 -6.45 31.47 26.61
CA SER A 419 -7.18 32.08 27.73
C SER A 419 -7.13 31.15 28.94
N SER A 420 -6.15 31.38 29.82
CA SER A 420 -6.15 30.87 31.19
C SER A 420 -6.86 31.88 32.10
N SER A 421 -7.97 31.45 32.72
CA SER A 421 -8.69 32.19 33.75
C SER A 421 -7.98 32.13 35.10
N GLY A 422 -7.78 33.28 35.75
CA GLY A 422 -7.47 33.32 37.19
C GLY A 422 -6.90 34.64 37.71
N GLY A 423 -7.76 35.54 38.18
CA GLY A 423 -7.54 36.28 39.44
C GLY A 423 -6.83 37.65 39.41
N ALA A 424 -7.66 38.70 39.41
CA ALA A 424 -7.57 39.93 40.21
C ALA A 424 -6.34 40.86 40.14
N SER A 425 -6.51 42.05 39.53
CA SER A 425 -6.40 43.36 40.21
C SER A 425 -6.68 44.52 39.23
N MET A 426 -7.31 45.57 39.76
CA MET A 426 -7.91 46.72 39.06
C MET A 426 -6.93 47.92 38.91
N PRO A 427 -7.31 49.02 38.21
CA PRO A 427 -6.44 49.80 37.33
C PRO A 427 -5.85 51.07 37.96
N MET A 428 -4.87 51.72 37.30
CA MET A 428 -4.79 53.19 37.23
C MET A 428 -3.87 53.73 36.12
N LYS A 429 -4.19 54.97 35.76
CA LYS A 429 -3.74 55.86 34.68
C LYS A 429 -2.45 56.62 35.07
N THR A 430 -1.78 57.24 34.08
CA THR A 430 -1.07 58.56 34.11
C THR A 430 0.46 58.57 33.89
N GLY A 431 0.90 59.48 32.99
CA GLY A 431 2.16 60.26 33.06
C GLY A 431 3.41 59.61 32.42
N ALA A 432 3.85 59.98 31.22
CA ALA A 432 4.60 61.20 30.84
C ALA A 432 6.08 61.21 31.32
N ILE A 433 6.96 61.58 30.37
CA ILE A 433 8.19 62.40 30.50
C ILE A 433 9.42 61.77 29.80
N GLU A 434 9.79 62.40 28.67
CA GLU A 434 11.13 62.82 28.20
C GLU A 434 12.24 61.76 27.98
N ALA A 435 13.23 61.90 27.09
CA ALA A 435 13.58 62.84 26.01
C ALA A 435 14.86 62.28 25.34
N ALA A 436 15.30 62.98 24.28
CA ALA A 436 16.62 62.95 23.62
C ALA A 436 16.84 61.82 22.59
N ALA A 437 16.65 62.04 21.28
CA ALA A 437 17.44 62.87 20.35
C ALA A 437 18.89 62.39 20.17
N LEU A 438 19.20 61.80 19.01
CA LEU A 438 20.34 62.25 18.19
C LEU A 438 20.19 61.80 16.73
N PHE A 439 20.27 62.79 15.84
CA PHE A 439 20.28 62.68 14.38
C PHE A 439 21.51 61.93 13.87
N GLY A 440 21.36 61.23 12.73
CA GLY A 440 22.49 60.66 11.99
C GLY A 440 22.06 60.05 10.66
N ALA A 441 21.73 60.90 9.69
CA ALA A 441 21.61 60.52 8.28
C ALA A 441 23.01 60.35 7.67
N ALA A 442 23.23 59.29 6.90
CA ALA A 442 24.17 59.28 5.78
C ALA A 442 23.87 58.09 4.86
N ALA A 443 23.26 58.40 3.72
CA ALA A 443 23.29 57.57 2.53
C ALA A 443 24.67 57.69 1.87
N LEU A 444 25.25 56.57 1.41
CA LEU A 444 26.11 56.59 0.22
C LEU A 444 26.22 55.19 -0.38
N ALA A 445 25.76 55.09 -1.63
CA ALA A 445 26.01 54.01 -2.54
C ALA A 445 27.44 54.12 -3.12
N MET A 446 28.11 52.99 -3.39
CA MET A 446 28.91 52.77 -4.61
C MET A 446 29.70 51.44 -4.56
N ASN A 447 29.38 50.55 -5.52
CA ASN A 447 30.30 49.94 -6.48
C ASN A 447 31.38 48.93 -5.99
N MET A 448 31.03 47.64 -5.92
CA MET A 448 31.46 46.55 -6.83
C MET A 448 30.92 45.21 -6.34
#